data_AF-A0A9N9QSS2-F1
#
_entry.id   AF-A0A9N9QSS2-F1
#
_cell.length_a   1.000
_cell.length_b   1.000
_cell.length_c   1.000
_cell.angle_alpha   90.00
_cell.angle_beta   90.00
_cell.angle_gamma   90.00
#
_symmetry.space_group_name_H-M   'P 1'
#
loop_
_entity.id
_entity.type
_entity.pdbx_description
1 polymer ?
#
loop_
_entity_poly.entity_id
_entity_poly.type
_entity_poly.pdbx_seq_one_letter_code
_entity_poly.pdbx_strand_id
1 'polypeptide(L)'
;MLFKKKKKYYKDCKVIPGEAITTQHRLLIAVMDLLKLIKVYIDRTVRLKWKELHSCNGSQLLEGIKLYLRKDVNTDKLADKMWSDFESFTQSYAKSILGVFKCSLPTR
;
A
#
# COMPACT_ATOMS: atom_id res chain seq x y z
N MET A 1 -30.59 29.68 -21.64
CA MET A 1 -30.86 28.78 -20.48
C MET A 1 -30.59 27.35 -20.97
N LEU A 2 -29.71 26.49 -20.46
CA LEU A 2 -29.27 26.19 -19.10
C LEU A 2 -27.87 25.53 -19.14
N PHE A 3 -26.86 26.13 -18.51
CA PHE A 3 -25.71 25.38 -18.00
C PHE A 3 -25.73 25.47 -16.47
N LYS A 4 -26.69 24.78 -15.85
CA LYS A 4 -26.79 24.68 -14.38
C LYS A 4 -26.00 23.47 -13.89
N LYS A 5 -25.13 23.75 -12.89
CA LYS A 5 -24.46 22.82 -11.95
C LYS A 5 -23.27 21.99 -12.44
N LYS A 6 -22.07 22.61 -12.52
CA LYS A 6 -20.77 21.99 -12.11
C LYS A 6 -19.71 23.04 -11.64
N LYS A 7 -20.13 24.17 -11.02
CA LYS A 7 -19.23 25.28 -10.63
C LYS A 7 -18.54 25.14 -9.26
N LYS A 8 -18.17 23.94 -8.79
CA LYS A 8 -17.50 23.83 -7.48
C LYS A 8 -15.97 24.01 -7.54
N TYR A 9 -15.37 23.81 -8.72
CA TYR A 9 -13.90 23.81 -8.88
C TYR A 9 -13.36 24.77 -9.93
N TYR A 10 -14.24 25.47 -10.67
CA TYR A 10 -13.84 26.39 -11.72
C TYR A 10 -14.18 27.81 -11.27
N LYS A 11 -13.13 28.62 -11.06
CA LYS A 11 -13.25 30.02 -10.61
C LYS A 11 -13.54 30.95 -11.77
N ASP A 12 -12.84 30.76 -12.88
CA ASP A 12 -12.94 31.64 -14.05
C ASP A 12 -12.68 30.86 -15.35
N CYS A 13 -13.35 31.25 -16.43
CA CYS A 13 -13.17 30.69 -17.76
C CYS A 13 -13.27 31.83 -18.77
N LYS A 14 -12.15 32.18 -19.41
CA LYS A 14 -12.08 33.25 -20.40
C LYS A 14 -11.71 32.66 -21.75
N VAL A 15 -12.43 33.07 -22.78
CA VAL A 15 -12.09 32.78 -24.18
C VAL A 15 -11.33 34.00 -24.69
N ILE A 16 -10.08 33.80 -25.11
CA ILE A 16 -9.31 34.89 -25.73
C ILE A 16 -9.59 34.86 -27.24
N PRO A 17 -10.27 35.87 -27.80
CA PRO A 17 -10.33 36.02 -29.23
C PRO A 17 -8.93 36.44 -29.72
N GLY A 18 -8.27 35.59 -30.51
CA GLY A 18 -7.08 36.01 -31.24
C GLY A 18 -7.47 36.94 -32.38
N GLU A 19 -6.74 38.03 -32.59
CA GLU A 19 -6.88 38.82 -33.82
C GLU A 19 -6.26 38.05 -34.98
N ALA A 20 -7.12 37.36 -35.71
CA ALA A 20 -7.14 37.20 -37.17
C ALA A 20 -8.24 36.18 -37.47
N ILE A 21 -9.23 36.60 -38.27
CA ILE A 21 -10.42 35.87 -38.72
C ILE A 21 -10.10 34.51 -39.39
N THR A 22 -8.83 34.19 -39.63
CA THR A 22 -8.37 33.01 -40.36
C THR A 22 -7.98 31.81 -39.49
N THR A 23 -7.84 31.97 -38.17
CA THR A 23 -7.60 30.81 -37.28
C THR A 23 -8.88 30.45 -36.53
N GLN A 24 -9.52 29.37 -36.98
CA GLN A 24 -10.80 28.87 -36.43
C GLN A 24 -10.70 28.36 -34.96
N HIS A 25 -9.51 28.41 -34.37
CA HIS A 25 -9.19 27.85 -33.07
C HIS A 25 -9.15 28.97 -32.02
N ARG A 26 -10.06 28.90 -31.04
CA ARG A 26 -10.12 29.85 -29.92
C ARG A 26 -9.44 29.25 -28.69
N LEU A 27 -8.60 30.04 -28.02
CA LEU A 27 -7.96 29.61 -26.78
C LEU A 27 -8.94 29.77 -25.61
N LEU A 28 -9.19 28.66 -24.92
CA LEU A 28 -9.94 28.62 -23.67
C LEU A 28 -8.96 28.57 -22.51
N ILE A 29 -9.01 29.57 -21.63
CA ILE A 29 -8.27 29.58 -20.37
C ILE A 29 -9.24 29.34 -19.22
N ALA A 30 -9.00 28.31 -18.43
CA ALA A 30 -9.78 27.99 -17.23
C ALA A 30 -8.89 28.04 -15.99
N VAL A 31 -9.35 28.77 -14.96
CA VAL A 31 -8.74 28.77 -13.62
C VAL A 31 -9.53 27.78 -12.76
N MET A 32 -8.84 26.76 -12.27
CA MET A 32 -9.42 25.75 -11.40
C MET A 32 -8.75 25.68 -10.03
N ASP A 33 -9.56 25.47 -9.01
CA ASP A 33 -9.09 25.12 -7.68
C ASP A 33 -8.77 23.62 -7.66
N LEU A 34 -7.49 23.31 -7.45
CA LEU A 34 -7.08 21.96 -7.15
C LEU A 34 -7.76 21.53 -5.84
N LEU A 35 -8.39 20.37 -5.87
CA LEU A 35 -8.85 19.71 -4.66
C LEU A 35 -7.69 19.63 -3.68
N LYS A 36 -7.93 20.00 -2.40
CA LYS A 36 -6.94 19.77 -1.33
C LYS A 36 -6.48 18.32 -1.43
N LEU A 37 -5.17 18.11 -1.50
CA LEU A 37 -4.55 16.78 -1.46
C LEU A 37 -5.25 15.97 -0.37
N ILE A 38 -5.93 14.90 -0.77
CA ILE A 38 -6.42 13.89 0.18
C ILE A 38 -5.17 13.48 0.94
N LYS A 39 -5.15 13.69 2.26
CA LYS A 39 -4.06 13.20 3.10
C LYS A 39 -4.00 11.70 2.87
N VAL A 40 -3.03 11.27 2.07
CA VAL A 40 -2.81 9.85 1.80
C VAL A 40 -2.42 9.24 3.14
N TYR A 41 -3.27 8.37 3.67
CA TYR A 41 -2.89 7.58 4.84
C TYR A 41 -1.80 6.62 4.39
N ILE A 42 -0.59 6.87 4.88
CA ILE A 42 0.55 6.00 4.66
C ILE A 42 0.46 4.94 5.74
N ASP A 43 0.04 3.74 5.35
CA ASP A 43 0.15 2.58 6.23
C ASP A 43 1.63 2.32 6.47
N ARG A 44 2.08 2.46 7.72
CA ARG A 44 3.46 2.22 8.17
C ARG A 44 3.62 0.84 8.81
N THR A 45 2.71 -0.10 8.53
CA THR A 45 2.82 -1.46 9.05
C THR A 45 4.15 -2.08 8.67
N VAL A 46 4.75 -2.69 9.68
CA VAL A 46 5.99 -3.44 9.57
C VAL A 46 5.63 -4.80 8.96
N ARG A 47 6.22 -5.11 7.80
CA ARG A 47 5.97 -6.36 7.07
C ARG A 47 7.24 -7.21 7.00
N LEU A 48 7.07 -8.53 7.03
CA LEU A 48 8.15 -9.49 6.85
C LEU A 48 8.64 -9.47 5.40
N LYS A 49 9.96 -9.57 5.21
CA LYS A 49 10.57 -9.65 3.87
C LYS A 49 10.41 -11.05 3.25
N TRP A 50 9.18 -11.47 2.95
CA TRP A 50 8.90 -12.79 2.37
C TRP A 50 9.64 -13.08 1.06
N LYS A 51 10.04 -12.05 0.31
CA LYS A 51 10.89 -12.20 -0.89
C LYS A 51 12.23 -12.89 -0.60
N GLU A 52 12.73 -12.83 0.63
CA GLU A 52 13.98 -13.48 1.06
C GLU A 52 13.78 -14.97 1.38
N LEU A 53 12.57 -15.51 1.22
CA LEU A 53 12.30 -16.94 1.48
C LEU A 53 13.07 -17.87 0.51
N HIS A 54 13.41 -17.38 -0.68
CA HIS A 54 14.21 -18.14 -1.64
C HIS A 54 15.72 -17.90 -1.52
N SER A 55 16.15 -17.04 -0.58
CA SER A 55 17.58 -16.81 -0.32
C SER A 55 18.11 -17.76 0.77
N CYS A 56 19.41 -17.70 1.07
CA CYS A 56 20.03 -18.51 2.10
C CYS A 56 19.35 -18.37 3.48
N ASN A 57 18.83 -17.17 3.78
CA ASN A 57 18.09 -16.89 5.00
C ASN A 57 16.77 -17.67 5.05
N GLY A 58 16.10 -17.87 3.92
CA GLY A 58 14.91 -18.70 3.83
C GLY A 58 15.16 -20.17 4.14
N SER A 59 16.29 -20.72 3.70
CA SER A 59 16.71 -22.09 4.06
C SER A 59 16.93 -22.23 5.57
N GLN A 60 17.56 -21.23 6.20
CA GLN A 60 17.77 -21.22 7.66
C GLN A 60 16.43 -21.15 8.42
N LEU A 61 15.48 -20.35 7.94
CA LEU A 61 14.13 -20.28 8.49
C LEU A 61 13.43 -21.65 8.44
N LEU A 62 13.48 -22.33 7.28
CA LEU A 62 12.88 -23.65 7.09
C LEU A 62 13.47 -24.70 8.05
N GLU A 63 14.78 -24.73 8.21
CA GLU A 63 15.43 -25.67 9.13
C GLU A 63 15.04 -25.40 10.60
N GLY A 64 14.94 -24.15 11.02
CA GLY A 64 14.49 -23.82 12.38
C GLY A 64 13.02 -24.19 12.62
N ILE A 65 12.14 -24.02 11.62
CA ILE A 65 10.74 -24.46 11.69
C ILE A 65 10.67 -25.99 11.80
N LYS A 66 11.45 -26.74 10.99
CA LYS A 66 11.52 -28.20 11.09
C LYS A 66 11.99 -28.65 12.47
N LEU A 67 12.98 -27.97 13.04
CA LEU A 67 13.50 -28.27 14.38
C LEU A 67 12.43 -28.05 15.46
N TYR A 68 11.67 -26.95 15.37
CA TYR A 68 10.56 -26.66 16.27
C TYR A 68 9.50 -27.75 16.20
N LEU A 69 9.05 -28.11 14.99
CA LEU A 69 8.06 -29.17 14.80
C LEU A 69 8.54 -30.55 15.26
N ARG A 70 9.85 -30.82 15.25
CA ARG A 70 10.40 -32.07 15.79
C ARG A 70 10.44 -32.10 17.33
N LYS A 71 10.50 -30.95 18.00
CA LYS A 71 10.69 -30.85 19.45
C LYS A 71 9.41 -30.55 20.22
N ASP A 72 8.51 -29.74 19.64
CA ASP A 72 7.45 -29.05 20.38
C ASP A 72 6.02 -29.45 19.94
N VAL A 73 5.86 -30.53 19.17
CA VAL A 73 4.54 -31.11 18.92
C VAL A 73 4.10 -31.88 20.17
N ASN A 74 3.71 -31.13 21.18
CA ASN A 74 3.23 -31.63 22.46
C ASN A 74 1.77 -32.09 22.26
N THR A 75 1.57 -33.39 22.09
CA THR A 75 0.27 -34.01 21.76
C THR A 75 -0.81 -33.79 22.81
N ASP A 76 -0.44 -33.36 24.01
CA ASP A 76 -1.34 -33.17 25.15
C ASP A 76 -1.96 -31.76 25.21
N LYS A 77 -1.53 -30.83 24.35
CA LYS A 77 -2.14 -29.50 24.25
C LYS A 77 -3.34 -29.51 23.29
N LEU A 78 -4.36 -28.71 23.62
CA LEU A 78 -5.45 -28.38 22.69
C LEU A 78 -4.88 -27.85 21.37
N ALA A 79 -5.38 -28.38 20.25
CA ALA A 79 -4.87 -28.08 18.91
C ALA A 79 -4.80 -26.57 18.62
N ASP A 80 -5.80 -25.81 19.06
CA ASP A 80 -5.84 -24.35 18.89
C ASP A 80 -4.66 -23.64 19.56
N LYS A 81 -4.26 -24.11 20.75
CA LYS A 81 -3.12 -23.57 21.47
C LYS A 81 -1.80 -23.93 20.79
N MET A 82 -1.71 -25.15 20.24
CA MET A 82 -0.53 -25.57 19.46
C MET A 82 -0.35 -24.70 18.21
N TRP A 83 -1.42 -24.45 17.46
CA TRP A 83 -1.37 -23.60 16.27
C TRP A 83 -1.04 -22.14 16.62
N SER A 84 -1.58 -21.61 17.72
CA SER A 84 -1.28 -20.27 18.19
C SER A 84 0.18 -20.11 18.62
N ASP A 85 0.72 -21.10 19.35
CA ASP A 85 2.12 -21.16 19.76
C ASP A 85 3.03 -21.24 18.53
N PHE A 86 2.67 -22.09 17.55
CA PHE A 86 3.41 -22.26 16.30
C PHE A 86 3.42 -20.99 15.44
N GLU A 87 2.28 -20.32 15.30
CA GLU A 87 2.18 -19.06 14.57
C GLU A 87 3.10 -18.00 15.22
N SER A 88 3.00 -17.86 16.54
CA SER A 88 3.80 -16.90 17.30
C SER A 88 5.31 -17.15 17.16
N PHE A 89 5.71 -18.42 17.25
CA PHE A 89 7.10 -18.85 17.00
C PHE A 89 7.52 -18.52 15.56
N THR A 90 6.73 -18.92 14.57
CA THR A 90 7.07 -18.75 13.15
C THR A 90 7.20 -17.27 12.78
N GLN A 91 6.27 -16.42 13.26
CA GLN A 91 6.33 -14.99 13.01
C GLN A 91 7.55 -14.34 13.68
N SER A 92 7.86 -14.67 14.92
CA SER A 92 9.01 -14.10 15.64
C SER A 92 10.34 -14.57 15.03
N TYR A 93 10.44 -15.84 14.69
CA TYR A 93 11.62 -16.42 14.06
C TYR A 93 11.83 -15.86 12.65
N ALA A 94 10.78 -15.75 11.84
CA ALA A 94 10.84 -15.10 10.53
C ALA A 94 11.26 -13.62 10.63
N LYS A 95 10.81 -12.89 11.65
CA LYS A 95 11.25 -11.49 11.88
C LYS A 95 12.75 -11.41 12.16
N SER A 96 13.30 -12.39 12.88
CA SER A 96 14.74 -12.44 13.18
C SER A 96 15.58 -12.80 11.95
N ILE A 97 15.12 -13.74 11.13
CA ILE A 97 15.92 -14.30 10.03
C ILE A 97 15.74 -13.51 8.73
N LEU A 98 14.50 -13.30 8.29
CA LEU A 98 14.20 -12.59 7.04
C LEU A 98 14.27 -11.07 7.22
N GLY A 99 14.10 -10.61 8.46
CA GLY A 99 13.99 -9.20 8.78
C GLY A 99 12.64 -8.60 8.38
N VAL A 100 12.49 -7.33 8.71
CA VAL A 100 11.26 -6.57 8.43
C VAL A 100 11.55 -5.35 7.56
N PHE A 101 10.53 -4.90 6.84
CA PHE A 101 10.56 -3.63 6.13
C PHE A 101 9.34 -2.80 6.48
N LYS A 102 9.52 -1.48 6.54
CA LYS A 102 8.42 -0.53 6.65
C LYS A 102 7.89 -0.33 5.24
N CYS A 103 6.71 -0.87 4.97
CA CYS A 103 6.02 -0.54 3.75
C CYS A 103 5.40 0.86 3.96
N SER A 104 5.44 1.70 2.94
CA SER A 104 4.74 2.99 2.92
C SER A 104 3.88 3.00 1.67
N LEU A 105 2.86 2.14 1.65
CA LEU A 105 1.92 2.14 0.54
C LEU A 105 0.82 3.17 0.82
N PRO A 106 0.47 4.00 -0.18
CA PRO A 106 -0.77 4.75 -0.17
C PRO A 106 -1.92 3.77 0.05
N THR A 107 -2.64 3.90 1.16
CA THR A 107 -3.93 3.21 1.28
C THR A 107 -4.96 3.92 0.40
N ARG A 108 -5.79 3.14 -0.29
CA ARG A 108 -6.85 3.61 -1.19
C ARG A 108 -8.04 4.14 -0.41
#